data_AF-A0A4Q9YZT4-F1
#
_entry.id   AF-A0A4Q9YZT4-F1
#
_cell.length_a   1.000
_cell.length_b   1.000
_cell.length_c   1.000
_cell.angle_alpha   90.00
_cell.angle_beta   90.00
_cell.angle_gamma   90.00
#
_symmetry.space_group_name_H-M   'P 1'
#
loop_
_entity.id
_entity.type
_entity.pdbx_description
1 polymer ?
#
loop_
_entity_poly.entity_id
_entity_poly.type
_entity_poly.pdbx_seq_one_letter_code
_entity_poly.pdbx_strand_id
1 'polypeptide(L)'
;MKTISKLRMAVVLASLACTTPTFASTVVPVNSEISHTPSEEAKTEVLLNRLNEIKAMDKSNLTREEKKALRKEVKEIKATMKATGGGVYLSVGAIIIIILLLILIL
;
A
#
# COMPACT_ATOMS: atom_id res chain seq x y z
N MET A 1 -30.28 -32.52 29.87
CA MET A 1 -30.54 -31.88 28.55
C MET A 1 -31.09 -30.45 28.64
N LYS A 2 -31.94 -30.10 29.62
CA LYS A 2 -32.58 -28.76 29.70
C LYS A 2 -31.61 -27.60 30.03
N THR A 3 -30.49 -27.84 30.70
CA THR A 3 -29.52 -26.79 31.11
C THR A 3 -28.56 -26.38 30.00
N ILE A 4 -28.10 -27.32 29.18
CA ILE A 4 -27.19 -27.07 28.05
C ILE A 4 -27.93 -26.33 26.92
N SER A 5 -29.22 -26.62 26.71
CA SER A 5 -30.06 -25.87 25.76
C SER A 5 -30.26 -24.42 26.19
N LYS A 6 -30.50 -24.18 27.48
CA LYS A 6 -30.57 -22.82 28.05
C LYS A 6 -29.25 -22.07 27.96
N LEU A 7 -28.11 -22.75 28.17
CA LEU A 7 -26.78 -22.16 28.03
C LEU A 7 -26.47 -21.77 26.58
N ARG A 8 -26.83 -22.62 25.61
CA ARG A 8 -26.69 -22.31 24.17
C ARG A 8 -27.60 -21.15 23.75
N MET A 9 -28.84 -21.13 24.23
CA MET A 9 -29.79 -20.04 23.96
C MET A 9 -29.33 -18.71 24.58
N ALA A 10 -28.72 -18.73 25.77
CA ALA A 10 -28.13 -17.55 26.40
C ALA A 10 -26.89 -17.03 25.65
N VAL A 11 -26.04 -17.92 25.13
CA VAL A 11 -24.86 -17.55 24.32
C VAL A 11 -25.27 -16.94 22.97
N VAL A 12 -26.33 -17.45 22.34
CA VAL A 12 -26.87 -16.90 21.07
C VAL A 12 -27.56 -15.55 21.29
N LEU A 13 -28.25 -15.34 22.42
CA LEU A 13 -28.79 -14.01 22.76
C LEU A 13 -27.68 -13.00 23.09
N ALA A 14 -26.59 -13.42 23.73
CA ALA A 14 -25.47 -12.55 24.05
C ALA A 14 -24.69 -12.07 22.81
N SER A 15 -24.66 -12.87 21.74
CA SER A 15 -23.99 -12.48 20.47
C SER A 15 -24.76 -11.45 19.65
N LEU A 16 -26.07 -11.27 19.89
CA LEU A 16 -26.89 -10.26 19.19
C LEU A 16 -26.82 -8.86 19.83
N ALA A 17 -26.30 -8.75 21.06
CA ALA A 17 -26.24 -7.50 21.81
C ALA A 17 -25.01 -6.62 21.49
N CYS A 18 -24.06 -7.11 20.68
CA CYS A 18 -22.85 -6.38 20.32
C CYS A 18 -22.86 -6.01 18.83
N THR A 19 -23.79 -5.15 18.42
CA THR A 19 -23.69 -4.43 17.16
C THR A 19 -23.56 -2.95 17.48
N THR A 20 -22.32 -2.49 17.64
CA THR A 20 -22.04 -1.05 17.71
C THR A 20 -22.19 -0.47 16.30
N PRO A 21 -22.92 0.64 16.11
CA PRO A 21 -22.95 1.32 14.82
C PRO A 21 -21.54 1.85 14.53
N THR A 22 -20.88 1.27 13.54
CA THR A 22 -19.65 1.84 12.98
C THR A 22 -20.07 3.02 12.11
N PHE A 23 -19.76 4.23 12.56
CA PHE A 23 -19.85 5.41 11.71
C PHE A 23 -18.74 5.34 10.67
N ALA A 24 -19.10 5.14 9.40
CA ALA A 24 -18.18 5.32 8.30
C ALA A 24 -17.83 6.81 8.21
N SER A 25 -16.58 7.15 8.51
CA SER A 25 -16.05 8.46 8.17
C SER A 25 -16.03 8.55 6.66
N THR A 26 -16.83 9.44 6.08
CA THR A 26 -16.74 9.82 4.68
C THR A 26 -15.34 10.35 4.47
N VAL A 27 -14.45 9.50 3.94
CA VAL A 27 -13.22 9.95 3.32
C VAL A 27 -13.70 10.74 2.12
N VAL A 28 -13.80 12.05 2.29
CA VAL A 28 -13.91 12.97 1.15
C VAL A 28 -12.76 12.54 0.24
N PRO A 29 -13.02 12.08 -1.00
CA PRO A 29 -11.95 11.94 -1.94
C PRO A 29 -11.45 13.37 -2.14
N VAL A 30 -10.39 13.71 -1.42
CA VAL A 30 -9.52 14.80 -1.80
C VAL A 30 -9.03 14.35 -3.16
N ASN A 31 -9.73 14.82 -4.19
CA ASN A 31 -9.19 14.94 -5.51
C ASN A 31 -8.02 15.91 -5.33
N SER A 32 -6.89 15.35 -4.89
CA SER A 32 -5.61 15.98 -5.06
C SER A 32 -5.44 16.01 -6.56
N GLU A 33 -5.97 17.07 -7.18
CA GLU A 33 -5.41 17.59 -8.40
C GLU A 33 -3.92 17.64 -8.12
N ILE A 34 -3.19 16.73 -8.78
CA ILE A 34 -1.74 16.76 -8.82
C ILE A 34 -1.42 18.00 -9.64
N SER A 35 -1.56 19.16 -9.01
CA SER A 35 -0.87 20.36 -9.42
C SER A 35 0.59 20.00 -9.20
N HIS A 36 1.23 19.56 -10.28
CA HIS A 36 2.68 19.44 -10.35
C HIS A 36 3.23 20.83 -10.06
N THR A 37 3.43 21.12 -8.78
CA THR A 37 4.14 22.34 -8.40
C THR A 37 5.54 22.23 -9.00
N PRO A 38 6.15 23.32 -9.50
CA PRO A 38 7.50 23.30 -10.07
C PRO A 38 8.56 22.71 -9.10
N SER A 39 8.23 22.64 -7.81
CA SER A 39 9.02 21.96 -6.77
C SER A 39 9.08 20.44 -6.92
N GLU A 40 8.01 19.79 -7.38
CA GLU A 40 7.97 18.33 -7.55
C GLU A 40 8.79 17.87 -8.77
N GLU A 41 8.75 18.62 -9.87
CA GLU A 41 9.55 18.32 -11.07
C GLU A 41 11.05 18.40 -10.76
N ALA A 42 11.50 19.46 -10.09
CA ALA A 42 12.88 19.62 -9.66
C ALA A 42 13.36 18.47 -8.74
N LYS A 43 12.50 17.98 -7.84
CA LYS A 43 12.82 16.80 -7.00
C LYS A 43 12.97 15.53 -7.83
N THR A 44 12.12 15.33 -8.84
CA THR A 44 12.21 14.15 -9.71
C THR A 44 13.50 14.13 -10.55
N GLU A 45 13.96 15.28 -11.03
CA GLU A 45 15.22 15.38 -11.77
C GLU A 45 16.43 15.05 -10.91
N VAL A 46 16.47 15.54 -9.66
CA VAL A 46 17.55 15.20 -8.71
C VAL A 46 17.60 13.69 -8.46
N LEU A 47 16.45 13.06 -8.25
CA LEU A 47 16.34 11.62 -8.04
C LEU A 47 16.78 10.80 -9.28
N LEU A 48 16.43 11.28 -10.48
CA LEU A 48 16.87 10.68 -11.75
C LEU A 48 18.39 10.78 -11.92
N ASN A 49 18.97 11.94 -11.62
CA ASN A 49 20.41 12.16 -11.70
C ASN A 49 21.16 11.22 -10.76
N ARG A 50 20.68 11.06 -9.52
CA ARG A 50 21.27 10.10 -8.57
C ARG A 50 21.19 8.66 -9.08
N LEU A 51 20.07 8.28 -9.69
CA LEU A 51 19.91 6.94 -10.27
C LEU A 51 20.88 6.70 -11.44
N ASN A 52 21.09 7.71 -12.28
CA ASN A 52 22.07 7.67 -13.37
C ASN A 52 23.50 7.57 -12.85
N GLU A 53 23.85 8.30 -11.78
CA GLU A 53 25.14 8.22 -11.11
C GLU A 53 25.40 6.79 -10.58
N ILE A 54 24.44 6.21 -9.85
CA ILE A 54 24.53 4.82 -9.35
C ILE A 54 24.62 3.82 -10.51
N LYS A 55 24.00 4.10 -11.65
CA LYS A 55 24.06 3.25 -12.85
C LYS A 55 25.45 3.29 -13.50
N ALA A 56 26.04 4.48 -13.60
CA ALA A 56 27.35 4.71 -14.21
C ALA A 56 28.54 4.30 -13.31
N MET A 57 28.32 4.20 -12.00
CA MET A 57 29.35 3.81 -11.04
C MET A 57 29.88 2.39 -11.28
N ASP A 58 31.20 2.23 -11.26
CA ASP A 58 31.84 0.91 -11.24
C ASP A 58 31.65 0.25 -9.86
N LYS A 59 31.13 -0.98 -9.88
CA LYS A 59 30.76 -1.76 -8.68
C LYS A 59 31.69 -2.96 -8.50
N SER A 60 32.69 -3.13 -9.37
CA SER A 60 33.63 -4.26 -9.35
C SER A 60 34.27 -4.43 -7.95
N ASN A 61 34.75 -3.32 -7.39
CA ASN A 61 35.46 -3.26 -6.11
C ASN A 61 34.56 -3.14 -4.86
N LEU A 62 33.23 -3.08 -5.02
CA LEU A 62 32.32 -2.94 -3.89
C LEU A 62 32.06 -4.28 -3.19
N THR A 63 32.01 -4.22 -1.87
CA THR A 63 31.60 -5.34 -1.01
C THR A 63 30.13 -5.69 -1.24
N ARG A 64 29.74 -6.88 -0.75
CA ARG A 64 28.37 -7.38 -0.90
C ARG A 64 27.35 -6.48 -0.16
N GLU A 65 27.77 -5.85 0.93
CA GLU A 65 26.95 -4.96 1.74
C GLU A 65 26.73 -3.61 1.05
N GLU A 66 27.77 -3.02 0.49
CA GLU A 66 27.68 -1.77 -0.28
C GLU A 66 26.80 -1.94 -1.53
N LYS A 67 26.98 -3.06 -2.26
CA LYS A 67 26.10 -3.42 -3.37
C LYS A 67 24.64 -3.55 -2.93
N LYS A 68 24.38 -4.07 -1.72
CA LYS A 68 23.04 -4.18 -1.16
C LYS A 68 22.47 -2.82 -0.76
N ALA A 69 23.28 -1.92 -0.21
CA ALA A 69 22.89 -0.55 0.11
C ALA A 69 22.47 0.21 -1.16
N LEU A 70 23.26 0.15 -2.24
CA LEU A 70 22.92 0.79 -3.51
C LEU A 70 21.63 0.23 -4.13
N ARG A 71 21.36 -1.07 -3.99
CA ARG A 71 20.10 -1.67 -4.44
C ARG A 71 18.90 -1.17 -3.64
N LYS A 72 19.07 -0.95 -2.32
CA LYS A 72 18.02 -0.38 -1.48
C LYS A 72 17.74 1.06 -1.88
N GLU A 73 18.79 1.86 -2.05
CA GLU A 73 18.68 3.26 -2.49
C GLU A 73 17.94 3.37 -3.82
N VAL A 74 18.31 2.56 -4.83
CA VAL A 74 17.59 2.54 -6.12
C VAL A 74 16.13 2.12 -5.96
N LYS A 75 15.82 1.19 -5.04
CA LYS A 75 14.44 0.74 -4.80
C LYS A 75 13.61 1.84 -4.13
N GLU A 76 14.18 2.55 -3.18
CA GLU A 76 13.55 3.69 -2.50
C GLU A 76 13.30 4.83 -3.48
N ILE A 77 14.29 5.21 -4.30
CA ILE A 77 14.14 6.22 -5.35
C ILE A 77 13.02 5.83 -6.33
N LYS A 78 12.96 4.56 -6.77
CA LYS A 78 11.86 4.11 -7.64
C LYS A 78 10.49 4.14 -6.95
N ALA A 79 10.45 3.84 -5.65
CA ALA A 79 9.21 3.86 -4.88
C ALA A 79 8.69 5.30 -4.72
N THR A 80 9.56 6.25 -4.39
CA THR A 80 9.22 7.67 -4.27
C THR A 80 8.75 8.23 -5.61
N MET A 81 9.49 8.00 -6.70
CA MET A 81 9.09 8.46 -8.05
C MET A 81 7.74 7.92 -8.51
N LYS A 82 7.46 6.65 -8.24
CA LYS A 82 6.16 6.03 -8.58
C LYS A 82 5.02 6.55 -7.70
N ALA A 83 5.29 6.90 -6.44
CA ALA A 83 4.31 7.53 -5.56
C ALA A 83 3.96 8.94 -6.05
N THR A 84 4.96 9.68 -6.57
CA THR A 84 4.75 10.99 -7.19
C THR A 84 4.01 10.91 -8.53
N GLY A 85 4.16 9.82 -9.28
CA GLY A 85 3.59 9.62 -10.63
C GLY A 85 2.17 9.03 -10.73
N GLY A 86 1.37 9.05 -9.66
CA GLY A 86 -0.04 8.65 -9.73
C GLY A 86 -0.31 7.15 -9.98
N GLY A 87 0.68 6.28 -9.76
CA GLY A 87 0.50 4.83 -9.90
C GLY A 87 -0.24 4.22 -8.69
N VAL A 88 -1.40 3.60 -8.93
CA VAL A 88 -2.13 2.86 -7.89
C VAL A 88 -1.36 1.60 -7.52
N TYR A 89 -0.79 1.57 -6.31
CA TYR A 89 -0.17 0.38 -5.75
C TYR A 89 -1.24 -0.53 -5.16
N LEU A 90 -1.67 -1.51 -5.95
CA LEU A 90 -2.53 -2.58 -5.44
C LEU A 90 -1.70 -3.53 -4.60
N SER A 91 -2.00 -3.58 -3.30
CA SER A 91 -1.53 -4.65 -2.42
C SER A 91 -1.93 -6.01 -2.98
N VAL A 92 -1.17 -7.07 -2.68
CA VAL A 92 -1.51 -8.45 -3.06
C VAL A 92 -2.93 -8.81 -2.62
N GLY A 93 -3.36 -8.37 -1.43
CA GLY A 93 -4.73 -8.55 -0.95
C GLY A 93 -5.78 -7.82 -1.79
N ALA A 94 -5.46 -6.62 -2.29
CA ALA A 94 -6.36 -5.84 -3.14
C ALA A 94 -6.53 -6.50 -4.53
N ILE A 95 -5.45 -7.08 -5.08
CA ILE A 95 -5.50 -7.85 -6.33
C ILE A 95 -6.41 -9.07 -6.17
N ILE A 96 -6.31 -9.79 -5.04
CA ILE A 96 -7.16 -10.96 -4.76
C ILE A 96 -8.65 -10.58 -4.69
N ILE A 97 -8.98 -9.49 -4.01
CA ILE A 97 -10.38 -9.01 -3.91
C ILE A 97 -10.94 -8.63 -5.28
N ILE A 98 -10.17 -7.94 -6.12
CA ILE A 98 -10.58 -7.56 -7.48
C ILE A 98 -10.86 -8.81 -8.32
N ILE A 99 -9.99 -9.82 -8.26
CA ILE A 99 -10.17 -11.08 -8.99
C ILE A 99 -11.44 -11.81 -8.52
N LEU A 100 -11.69 -11.88 -7.21
CA LEU A 100 -12.90 -12.50 -6.66
C LEU A 100 -14.19 -11.80 -7.12
N LEU A 101 -14.19 -10.46 -7.16
CA LEU A 101 -15.33 -9.68 -7.65
C LEU A 101 -15.60 -9.93 -9.14
N LEU A 102 -14.56 -10.02 -9.97
CA LEU A 102 -14.71 -10.31 -11.41
C LEU A 102 -15.34 -11.69 -11.65
N ILE A 103 -15.01 -12.70 -10.83
CA ILE A 103 -15.61 -14.04 -10.92
C ILE A 103 -17.08 -14.05 -10.48
N LEU A 104 -17.47 -13.18 -9.55
CA LEU A 104 -18.86 -13.11 -9.05
C LEU A 104 -19.77 -12.35 -10.03
N ILE A 105 -19.23 -11.35 -10.73
CA ILE A 105 -19.98 -10.49 -11.65
C ILE A 105 -20.08 -11.08 -13.07
N LEU A 106 -19.07 -11.85 -13.51
CA LEU A 106 -19.07 -12.54 -14.81
C LEU A 106 -19.92 -13.82 -14.77
#